data_AF-A0A6H2A214-F1
#
_entry.id   AF-A0A6H2A214-F1
#
_cell.length_a   1.000
_cell.length_b   1.000
_cell.length_c   1.000
_cell.angle_alpha   90.00
_cell.angle_beta   90.00
_cell.angle_gamma   90.00
#
_symmetry.space_group_name_H-M   'P 1'
#
loop_
_entity.id
_entity.type
_entity.pdbx_description
1 polymer ?
#
loop_
_entity_poly.entity_id
_entity_poly.type
_entity_poly.pdbx_seq_one_letter_code
_entity_poly.pdbx_strand_id
1 'polypeptide(L)'
;MLDRAIQLQILQALAAKYPEAAFNVLRDAGIDEATGIANLFYLNEHKLVTTSFTKFGKDPMGLGGQQRITAAGMDFLADDGGVSAILGTVTIKFHEESLKQLIEFRLDQAQLPTEEKNRLLQAVRELPGESIKHLTTRLLDLGMENLPRAVELIRTALP
;
A
#
# COMPACT_ATOMS: atom_id res chain seq x y z
N MET A 1 -6.30 -11.60 -24.37
CA MET A 1 -7.15 -11.39 -23.17
C MET A 1 -6.24 -11.47 -21.95
N LEU A 2 -6.48 -10.67 -20.90
CA LEU A 2 -5.70 -10.76 -19.65
C LEU A 2 -6.23 -11.94 -18.82
N ASP A 3 -5.32 -12.71 -18.23
CA ASP A 3 -5.61 -13.93 -17.48
C ASP A 3 -4.68 -14.03 -16.26
N ARG A 4 -5.28 -14.14 -15.07
CA ARG A 4 -4.53 -14.17 -13.79
C ARG A 4 -3.73 -15.45 -13.61
N ALA A 5 -4.21 -16.59 -14.11
CA ALA A 5 -3.47 -17.85 -14.03
C ALA A 5 -2.21 -17.80 -14.91
N ILE A 6 -2.33 -17.25 -16.13
CA ILE A 6 -1.19 -17.06 -17.04
C ILE A 6 -0.18 -16.07 -16.44
N GLN A 7 -0.65 -14.99 -15.84
CA GLN A 7 0.23 -14.01 -15.17
C GLN A 7 1.01 -14.64 -14.02
N LEU A 8 0.34 -15.41 -13.16
CA LEU A 8 0.97 -16.12 -12.06
C LEU A 8 2.01 -17.12 -12.58
N GLN A 9 1.67 -17.88 -13.62
CA GLN A 9 2.56 -18.86 -14.24
C GLN A 9 3.83 -18.18 -14.82
N ILE A 10 3.69 -17.04 -15.49
CA ILE A 10 4.82 -16.24 -16.00
C ILE A 10 5.71 -15.78 -14.84
N LEU A 11 5.12 -15.20 -13.79
CA LEU A 11 5.86 -14.72 -12.63
C LEU A 11 6.62 -15.85 -11.94
N GLN A 12 5.98 -17.01 -11.73
CA GLN A 12 6.61 -18.18 -11.14
C GLN A 12 7.75 -18.73 -12.00
N ALA A 13 7.56 -18.80 -13.32
CA ALA A 13 8.60 -19.25 -14.24
C ALA A 13 9.84 -18.35 -14.23
N LEU A 14 9.66 -17.03 -14.09
CA LEU A 14 10.76 -16.07 -13.96
C LEU A 14 11.38 -16.09 -12.55
N ALA A 15 10.57 -16.22 -11.50
CA ALA A 15 11.03 -16.33 -10.12
C ALA A 15 11.94 -17.54 -9.91
N ALA A 16 11.60 -18.69 -10.52
CA ALA A 16 12.40 -19.90 -10.45
C ALA A 16 13.80 -19.76 -11.06
N LYS A 17 14.03 -18.73 -11.89
CA LYS A 17 15.32 -18.43 -12.52
C LYS A 17 16.04 -17.25 -11.88
N TYR A 18 15.42 -16.54 -10.94
CA TYR A 18 16.01 -15.34 -10.33
C TYR A 18 17.37 -15.66 -9.68
N PRO A 19 18.41 -14.82 -9.86
CA PRO A 19 18.41 -13.50 -10.50
C PRO A 19 18.60 -13.50 -12.02
N GLU A 20 18.71 -14.66 -12.65
CA GLU A 20 18.90 -14.80 -14.10
C GLU A 20 17.65 -14.39 -14.90
N ALA A 21 17.87 -14.09 -16.18
CA ALA A 21 16.80 -13.76 -17.12
C ALA A 21 16.46 -14.94 -18.04
N ALA A 22 15.20 -15.04 -18.44
CA ALA A 22 14.74 -15.99 -19.46
C ALA A 22 14.84 -15.36 -20.86
N PHE A 23 15.24 -16.14 -21.87
CA PHE A 23 15.23 -15.67 -23.26
C PHE A 23 13.83 -15.68 -23.87
N ASN A 24 13.00 -16.66 -23.52
CA ASN A 24 11.61 -16.72 -23.93
C ASN A 24 10.79 -17.43 -22.85
N VAL A 25 10.34 -16.67 -21.85
CA VAL A 25 9.54 -17.20 -20.74
C VAL A 25 8.24 -17.87 -21.20
N LEU A 26 7.61 -17.37 -22.26
CA LEU A 26 6.34 -17.92 -22.74
C LEU A 26 6.53 -19.34 -23.29
N ARG A 27 7.59 -19.54 -24.08
CA ARG A 27 7.97 -20.87 -24.57
C ARG A 27 8.36 -21.79 -23.42
N ASP A 28 9.18 -21.30 -22.49
CA ASP A 28 9.65 -22.10 -21.35
C ASP A 28 8.49 -22.58 -20.46
N ALA A 29 7.44 -21.76 -20.35
CA ALA A 29 6.23 -22.06 -19.59
C ALA A 29 5.14 -22.78 -20.40
N GLY A 30 5.32 -23.02 -21.70
CA GLY A 30 4.31 -23.65 -22.56
C GLY A 30 3.05 -22.79 -22.78
N ILE A 31 3.20 -21.46 -22.78
CA ILE A 31 2.11 -20.49 -22.92
C ILE A 31 1.98 -20.05 -24.37
N ASP A 32 0.75 -19.98 -24.88
CA ASP A 32 0.45 -19.41 -26.19
C ASP A 32 0.99 -17.98 -26.33
N GLU A 33 1.68 -17.69 -27.43
CA GLU A 33 2.43 -16.44 -27.59
C GLU A 33 1.52 -15.21 -27.64
N ALA A 34 0.40 -15.28 -28.36
CA ALA A 34 -0.53 -14.16 -28.49
C ALA A 34 -1.16 -13.79 -27.14
N THR A 35 -1.55 -14.80 -26.36
CA THR A 35 -2.13 -14.60 -25.03
C THR A 35 -1.05 -14.21 -24.01
N GLY A 36 0.13 -14.82 -24.09
CA GLY A 36 1.26 -14.59 -23.20
C GLY A 36 1.84 -13.18 -23.33
N ILE A 37 1.95 -12.65 -24.56
CA ILE A 37 2.49 -11.30 -24.79
C ILE A 37 1.60 -10.23 -24.14
N ALA A 38 0.28 -10.33 -24.26
CA ALA A 38 -0.62 -9.37 -23.62
C ALA A 38 -0.48 -9.36 -22.08
N ASN A 39 -0.33 -10.55 -21.48
CA ASN A 39 -0.15 -10.68 -20.03
C ASN A 39 1.23 -10.21 -19.59
N LEU A 40 2.28 -10.53 -20.34
CA LEU A 40 3.64 -10.09 -20.04
C LEU A 40 3.77 -8.55 -20.19
N PHE A 41 3.09 -7.97 -21.18
CA PHE A 41 3.03 -6.52 -21.36
C PHE A 41 2.40 -5.84 -20.15
N TYR A 42 1.25 -6.36 -19.70
CA TYR A 42 0.57 -5.88 -18.50
C TYR A 42 1.45 -6.00 -17.23
N LEU A 43 2.14 -7.13 -17.04
CA LEU A 43 3.06 -7.31 -15.92
C LEU A 43 4.24 -6.32 -15.97
N ASN A 44 4.72 -5.98 -17.17
CA ASN A 44 5.78 -5.00 -17.39
C ASN A 44 5.32 -3.56 -17.10
N GLU A 45 4.09 -3.19 -17.46
CA GLU A 45 3.48 -1.89 -17.09
C GLU A 45 3.39 -1.71 -15.58
N HIS A 46 3.09 -2.78 -14.85
CA HIS A 46 3.10 -2.83 -13.39
C HIS A 46 4.49 -3.01 -12.78
N LYS A 47 5.55 -3.03 -13.59
CA LYS A 47 6.94 -3.18 -13.17
C LYS A 47 7.21 -4.48 -12.39
N LEU A 48 6.36 -5.50 -12.53
CA LEU A 48 6.55 -6.81 -11.90
C LEU A 48 7.59 -7.65 -12.66
N VAL A 49 7.73 -7.39 -13.96
CA VAL A 49 8.77 -7.96 -14.82
C VAL A 49 9.47 -6.84 -15.60
N THR A 50 10.67 -7.12 -16.09
CA THR A 50 11.37 -6.30 -17.08
C THR A 50 11.47 -7.10 -18.37
N THR A 51 10.92 -6.55 -19.44
CA THR A 51 10.99 -7.11 -20.79
C THR A 51 10.95 -6.00 -21.82
N SER A 52 11.53 -6.25 -22.99
CA SER A 52 11.34 -5.39 -24.16
C SER A 52 10.33 -6.03 -25.11
N PHE A 53 9.73 -5.21 -25.96
CA PHE A 53 8.79 -5.67 -27.00
C PHE A 53 9.24 -5.13 -28.35
N THR A 54 9.03 -5.91 -29.41
CA THR A 54 9.36 -5.53 -30.77
C THR A 54 8.09 -5.46 -31.62
N LYS A 55 8.01 -4.47 -32.51
CA LYS A 55 6.90 -4.33 -33.46
C LYS A 55 7.44 -3.83 -34.78
N PHE A 56 7.22 -4.62 -35.84
CA PHE A 56 7.64 -4.27 -37.20
C PHE A 56 6.42 -4.09 -38.10
N GLY A 57 6.17 -2.84 -38.53
CA GLY A 57 5.07 -2.53 -39.44
C GLY A 57 3.70 -3.00 -38.92
N LYS A 58 3.08 -3.93 -39.66
CA LYS A 58 1.75 -4.50 -39.35
C LYS A 58 1.83 -5.83 -38.57
N ASP A 59 3.03 -6.30 -38.25
CA ASP A 59 3.19 -7.57 -37.55
C ASP A 59 2.67 -7.47 -36.11
N PRO A 60 2.18 -8.59 -35.54
CA PRO A 60 1.87 -8.67 -34.13
C PRO A 60 3.05 -8.25 -33.26
N MET A 61 2.76 -7.71 -32.07
CA MET A 61 3.80 -7.42 -31.08
C MET A 61 4.54 -8.71 -30.73
N GLY A 62 5.87 -8.69 -30.77
CA GLY A 62 6.75 -9.79 -30.40
C GLY A 62 7.52 -9.50 -29.11
N LEU A 63 8.14 -10.54 -28.56
CA LEU A 63 9.09 -10.39 -27.46
C LEU A 63 10.43 -9.82 -27.96
N GLY A 64 10.98 -8.89 -27.20
CA GLY A 64 12.32 -8.34 -27.39
C GLY A 64 13.21 -8.65 -26.21
N GLY A 65 14.44 -9.09 -26.49
CA GLY A 65 15.45 -9.31 -25.46
C GLY A 65 15.09 -10.40 -24.45
N GLN A 66 15.68 -10.32 -23.25
CA GLN A 66 15.44 -11.25 -22.15
C GLN A 66 14.37 -10.71 -21.19
N GLN A 67 13.66 -11.61 -20.52
CA GLN A 67 12.63 -11.33 -19.52
C GLN A 67 13.15 -11.66 -18.13
N ARG A 68 12.94 -10.78 -17.16
CA ARG A 68 13.35 -11.01 -15.78
C ARG A 68 12.30 -10.52 -14.81
N ILE A 69 12.06 -11.24 -13.72
CA ILE A 69 11.20 -10.75 -12.63
C ILE A 69 11.92 -9.64 -11.86
N THR A 70 11.19 -8.61 -11.43
CA THR A 70 11.75 -7.51 -10.63
C THR A 70 11.62 -7.81 -9.14
N ALA A 71 12.24 -6.99 -8.28
CA ALA A 71 11.98 -7.05 -6.85
C ALA A 71 10.49 -6.86 -6.52
N ALA A 72 9.79 -5.97 -7.24
CA ALA A 72 8.35 -5.79 -7.07
C ALA A 72 7.54 -7.03 -7.50
N GLY A 73 7.98 -7.74 -8.54
CA GLY A 73 7.39 -9.03 -8.92
C GLY A 73 7.63 -10.13 -7.89
N MET A 74 8.82 -10.17 -7.29
CA MET A 74 9.14 -11.11 -6.20
C MET A 74 8.30 -10.80 -4.95
N ASP A 75 8.19 -9.53 -4.56
CA ASP A 75 7.37 -9.08 -3.44
C ASP A 75 5.88 -9.37 -3.67
N PHE A 76 5.41 -9.24 -4.92
CA PHE A 76 4.03 -9.57 -5.30
C PHE A 76 3.71 -11.07 -5.14
N LEU A 77 4.71 -11.95 -5.30
CA LEU A 77 4.54 -13.39 -5.07
C LEU A 77 4.66 -13.78 -3.59
N ALA A 78 5.11 -12.87 -2.73
CA ALA A 78 5.31 -13.17 -1.31
C ALA A 78 3.98 -13.04 -0.55
N ASP A 79 3.66 -14.06 0.26
CA ASP A 79 2.42 -14.11 1.05
C ASP A 79 2.38 -13.05 2.18
N ASP A 80 3.50 -12.36 2.43
CA ASP A 80 3.67 -11.30 3.43
C ASP A 80 3.74 -9.88 2.83
N GLY A 81 3.56 -9.72 1.52
CA GLY A 81 3.69 -8.44 0.82
C GLY A 81 5.14 -8.00 0.53
N GLY A 82 6.12 -8.84 0.87
CA GLY A 82 7.53 -8.67 0.52
C GLY A 82 8.24 -7.50 1.19
N VAL A 83 9.48 -7.24 0.75
CA VAL A 83 10.36 -6.24 1.36
C VAL A 83 9.81 -4.82 1.20
N SER A 84 9.04 -4.55 0.14
CA SER A 84 8.33 -3.28 -0.06
C SER A 84 7.35 -2.94 1.07
N ALA A 85 6.71 -3.93 1.71
CA ALA A 85 5.84 -3.68 2.85
C ALA A 85 6.63 -3.19 4.08
N ILE A 86 7.85 -3.68 4.27
CA ILE A 86 8.74 -3.30 5.37
C ILE A 86 9.39 -1.94 5.11
N LEU A 87 9.81 -1.67 3.87
CA LEU A 87 10.48 -0.41 3.50
C LEU A 87 9.52 0.74 3.18
N GLY A 88 8.26 0.44 2.88
CA GLY A 88 7.21 1.41 2.56
C GLY A 88 6.53 2.05 3.77
N THR A 89 7.01 1.82 4.99
CA THR A 89 6.44 2.42 6.20
C THR A 89 6.52 3.95 6.13
N VAL A 90 5.37 4.61 5.98
CA VAL A 90 5.28 6.06 6.04
C VAL A 90 5.32 6.47 7.52
N THR A 91 6.46 7.00 7.98
CA THR A 91 6.54 7.63 9.29
C THR A 91 5.76 8.93 9.28
N ILE A 92 4.51 8.89 9.75
CA ILE A 92 3.70 10.10 9.97
C ILE A 92 4.26 10.83 11.18
N LYS A 93 4.92 11.98 10.95
CA LYS A 93 5.35 12.89 12.02
C LYS A 93 4.22 13.86 12.32
N PHE A 94 3.62 13.72 13.49
CA PHE A 94 2.66 14.71 13.96
C PHE A 94 3.39 15.94 14.51
N HIS A 95 3.11 17.10 13.94
CA HIS A 95 3.53 18.37 14.52
C HIS A 95 2.71 18.63 15.79
N GLU A 96 3.37 19.06 16.88
CA GLU A 96 2.74 19.30 18.18
C GLU A 96 1.59 20.31 18.08
N GLU A 97 1.75 21.34 17.25
CA GLU A 97 0.73 22.35 16.99
C GLU A 97 -0.52 21.75 16.31
N SER A 98 -0.32 20.83 15.36
CA SER A 98 -1.44 20.13 14.72
C SER A 98 -2.20 19.24 15.71
N LEU A 99 -1.50 18.63 16.67
CA LEU A 99 -2.14 17.85 17.74
C LEU A 99 -2.95 18.73 18.68
N LYS A 100 -2.42 19.91 19.07
CA LYS A 100 -3.16 20.90 19.86
C LYS A 100 -4.44 21.33 19.16
N GLN A 101 -4.33 21.72 17.88
CA GLN A 101 -5.49 22.15 17.09
C GLN A 101 -6.55 21.05 16.96
N LEU A 102 -6.14 19.79 16.80
CA LEU A 102 -7.06 18.65 16.75
C LEU A 102 -7.78 18.45 18.09
N ILE A 103 -7.08 18.52 19.21
CA ILE A 103 -7.66 18.39 20.54
C ILE A 103 -8.61 19.57 20.81
N GLU A 104 -8.21 20.80 20.49
CA GLU A 104 -9.06 22.00 20.63
C GLU A 104 -10.34 21.88 19.80
N PHE A 105 -10.25 21.44 18.55
CA PHE A 105 -11.41 21.20 17.70
C PHE A 105 -12.38 20.18 18.30
N ARG A 106 -11.87 19.09 18.87
CA ARG A 106 -12.71 18.07 19.53
C ARG A 106 -13.35 18.59 20.82
N LEU A 107 -12.61 19.34 21.63
CA LEU A 107 -13.16 20.00 22.81
C LEU A 107 -14.22 21.05 22.43
N ASP A 108 -14.05 21.71 21.27
CA ASP A 108 -15.03 22.68 20.79
C ASP A 108 -16.39 22.04 20.45
N GLN A 109 -16.36 20.81 19.92
CA GLN A 109 -17.56 20.03 19.61
C GLN A 109 -18.18 19.29 20.80
N ALA A 110 -17.48 19.22 21.94
CA ALA A 110 -17.96 18.51 23.11
C ALA A 110 -19.13 19.26 23.78
N GLN A 111 -20.17 18.51 24.17
CA GLN A 111 -21.30 19.04 24.95
C GLN A 111 -20.88 19.19 26.42
N LEU A 112 -20.11 20.24 26.70
CA LEU A 112 -19.63 20.60 28.04
C LEU A 112 -20.17 21.98 28.46
N PRO A 113 -20.36 22.24 29.76
CA PRO A 113 -20.63 23.59 30.26
C PRO A 113 -19.54 24.58 29.81
N THR A 114 -19.92 25.80 29.42
CA THR A 114 -19.01 26.82 28.85
C THR A 114 -17.77 27.07 29.71
N GLU A 115 -17.93 27.13 31.03
CA GLU A 115 -16.84 27.33 31.98
C GLU A 115 -15.81 26.19 31.97
N GLU A 116 -16.29 24.95 31.94
CA GLU A 116 -15.42 23.76 31.93
C GLU A 116 -14.69 23.64 30.59
N LYS A 117 -15.41 23.88 29.49
CA LYS A 117 -14.86 23.90 28.14
C LYS A 117 -13.73 24.93 27.99
N ASN A 118 -13.93 26.15 28.46
CA ASN A 118 -12.93 27.22 28.40
C ASN A 118 -11.67 26.88 29.20
N ARG A 119 -11.82 26.29 30.39
CA ARG A 119 -10.68 25.83 31.20
C ARG A 119 -9.87 24.75 30.49
N LEU A 120 -10.53 23.77 29.88
CA LEU A 120 -9.87 22.69 29.15
C LEU A 120 -9.13 23.19 27.90
N LEU A 121 -9.74 24.10 27.14
CA LEU A 121 -9.09 24.73 25.98
C LEU A 121 -7.84 25.52 26.40
N GLN A 122 -7.92 26.28 27.49
CA GLN A 122 -6.76 27.00 28.01
C GLN A 122 -5.64 26.04 28.43
N ALA A 123 -5.98 24.97 29.15
CA ALA A 123 -5.01 23.96 29.56
C ALA A 123 -4.28 23.34 28.36
N VAL A 124 -5.01 22.98 27.29
CA VAL A 124 -4.41 22.39 26.07
C VAL A 124 -3.46 23.37 25.38
N ARG A 125 -3.78 24.66 25.35
CA ARG A 125 -2.91 25.70 24.76
C ARG A 125 -1.60 25.85 25.52
N GLU A 126 -1.67 25.83 26.84
CA GLU A 126 -0.54 26.03 27.74
C GLU A 126 0.37 24.79 27.86
N LEU A 127 -0.09 23.60 27.44
CA LEU A 127 0.71 22.37 27.54
C LEU A 127 2.01 22.45 26.70
N PRO A 128 3.16 22.03 27.27
CA PRO A 128 4.38 21.83 26.51
C PRO A 128 4.22 20.76 25.42
N GLY A 129 5.06 20.84 24.38
CA GLY A 129 5.07 19.91 23.26
C GLY A 129 5.19 18.43 23.66
N GLU A 130 6.06 18.13 24.62
CA GLU A 130 6.25 16.79 25.16
C GLU A 130 4.99 16.27 25.87
N SER A 131 4.31 17.12 26.65
CA SER A 131 3.06 16.77 27.33
C SER A 131 1.92 16.55 26.35
N ILE A 132 1.87 17.28 25.23
CA ILE A 132 0.90 17.06 24.14
C ILE A 132 1.12 15.70 23.46
N LYS A 133 2.37 15.28 23.23
CA LYS A 133 2.66 13.93 22.70
C LYS A 133 2.17 12.84 23.65
N HIS A 134 2.45 12.98 24.95
CA HIS A 134 1.98 12.01 25.94
C HIS A 134 0.45 11.97 26.05
N LEU A 135 -0.20 13.14 26.07
CA LEU A 135 -1.66 13.22 26.05
C LEU A 135 -2.25 12.55 24.81
N THR A 136 -1.68 12.84 23.64
CA THR A 136 -2.13 12.28 22.36
C THR A 136 -1.97 10.76 22.33
N THR A 137 -0.83 10.24 22.80
CA THR A 137 -0.57 8.80 22.89
C THR A 137 -1.63 8.14 23.77
N ARG A 138 -1.90 8.71 24.94
CA ARG A 138 -2.91 8.18 25.86
C ARG A 138 -4.34 8.25 25.31
N LEU A 139 -4.68 9.31 24.57
CA LEU A 139 -5.96 9.43 23.87
C LEU A 139 -6.10 8.40 22.76
N LEU A 140 -5.02 8.09 22.03
CA LEU A 140 -5.00 7.04 21.03
C LEU A 140 -5.18 5.66 21.68
N ASP A 141 -4.46 5.37 22.76
CA ASP A 141 -4.61 4.11 23.50
C ASP A 141 -6.06 3.91 23.96
N LEU A 142 -6.66 4.92 24.59
CA LEU A 142 -8.07 4.89 25.02
C LEU A 142 -9.02 4.73 23.82
N GLY A 143 -8.73 5.37 22.68
CA GLY A 143 -9.51 5.21 21.46
C GLY A 143 -9.44 3.78 20.92
N MET A 144 -8.26 3.16 20.94
CA MET A 144 -8.03 1.78 20.51
C MET A 144 -8.66 0.76 21.47
N GLU A 145 -8.67 1.03 22.78
CA GLU A 145 -9.39 0.21 23.76
C GLU A 145 -10.92 0.26 23.54
N ASN A 146 -11.43 1.40 23.06
CA ASN A 146 -12.83 1.57 22.71
C ASN A 146 -13.16 1.19 21.25
N LEU A 147 -12.17 0.70 20.48
CA LEU A 147 -12.31 0.33 19.08
C LEU A 147 -13.44 -0.69 18.82
N PRO A 148 -13.69 -1.72 19.68
CA PRO A 148 -14.81 -2.64 19.47
C PRO A 148 -16.16 -1.92 19.33
N ARG A 149 -16.38 -0.86 20.12
CA ARG A 149 -17.59 -0.04 20.07
C ARG A 149 -17.62 0.85 18.82
N ALA A 150 -16.46 1.30 18.35
CA ALA A 150 -16.34 2.01 17.09
C ALA A 150 -16.62 1.10 15.89
N VAL A 151 -16.21 -0.17 15.92
CA VAL A 151 -16.50 -1.17 14.87
C VAL A 151 -17.99 -1.43 14.75
N GLU A 152 -18.72 -1.53 15.87
CA GLU A 152 -20.18 -1.64 15.86
C GLU A 152 -20.84 -0.42 15.20
N LEU A 153 -20.40 0.80 15.54
CA LEU A 153 -20.90 2.04 14.93
C LEU A 153 -20.58 2.12 13.43
N ILE A 154 -19.36 1.74 13.03
CA ILE A 154 -18.93 1.70 11.63
C ILE A 154 -19.77 0.68 10.84
N ARG A 155 -20.04 -0.50 11.40
CA ARG A 155 -20.94 -1.51 10.80
C ARG A 155 -22.37 -1.00 10.62
N THR A 156 -22.86 -0.13 11.50
CA THR A 156 -24.20 0.46 11.34
C THR A 156 -24.22 1.65 10.37
N ALA A 157 -23.09 2.32 10.17
CA ALA A 157 -22.97 3.50 9.32
C ALA A 157 -22.55 3.17 7.87
N LEU A 158 -21.94 2.00 7.64
CA LEU A 158 -21.62 1.48 6.32
C LEU A 158 -22.70 0.47 5.89
N PRO A 159 -23.24 0.58 4.67
CA PRO A 159 -24.22 -0.38 4.14
C PRO A 159 -23.65 -1.78 3.92
#